data_AF-A0AB37MI67-F1
#
_entry.id   AF-A0AB37MI67-F1
#
_cell.length_a   1.000
_cell.length_b   1.000
_cell.length_c   1.000
_cell.angle_alpha   90.00
_cell.angle_beta   90.00
_cell.angle_gamma   90.00
#
_symmetry.space_group_name_H-M   'P 1'
#
loop_
_entity.id
_entity.type
_entity.pdbx_description
1 polymer ?
#
loop_
_entity_poly.entity_id
_entity_poly.type
_entity_poly.pdbx_seq_one_letter_code
_entity_poly.pdbx_strand_id
1 'polypeptide(L)'
;LAEKIAGGSFGGGLKYSYGHCLYVFDLGERAKGVQMMTLSHAQFKDLDERKFKLWSKKLAKNPSYPCPISSVYDAYPVEIEKRKNGAKTEYVISIDNESEPVPLTKEELTALMGAPRIPEIIYRYTRYHLGATVEFLKQCDGIYGMSLMETDEMKTVIDTLDGELPKEDTSAFSFDRRTKDNRENGREGGGISLDDLFERYDELQRQELGDKTEEGQELRAMIRGYIEQEGLSVRVTRSTSNRELLDLIESEMEGPKPGDEPEDAPGEEEEQPEETEERAGR
;
A
#
# COMPACT_ATOMS: atom_id res chain seq x y z
N LEU A 1 18.30 0.19 -16.19
CA LEU A 1 17.06 0.00 -16.99
C LEU A 1 16.22 -1.13 -16.42
N ALA A 2 16.78 -2.34 -16.21
CA ALA A 2 16.12 -3.42 -15.48
C ALA A 2 15.59 -2.97 -14.11
N GLU A 3 16.34 -2.18 -13.33
CA GLU A 3 15.85 -1.56 -12.08
C GLU A 3 14.73 -0.53 -12.27
N LYS A 4 14.68 0.20 -13.39
CA LYS A 4 13.60 1.16 -13.66
C LYS A 4 12.32 0.46 -14.13
N ILE A 5 12.47 -0.64 -14.87
CA ILE A 5 11.36 -1.49 -15.35
C ILE A 5 10.86 -2.43 -14.24
N ALA A 6 11.74 -2.91 -13.36
CA ALA A 6 11.40 -3.73 -12.19
C ALA A 6 11.09 -2.91 -10.92
N GLY A 7 11.31 -1.59 -10.97
CA GLY A 7 11.04 -0.67 -9.88
C GLY A 7 9.55 -0.53 -9.58
N GLY A 8 9.22 -0.12 -8.35
CA GLY A 8 7.86 0.02 -7.86
C GLY A 8 6.97 0.93 -8.72
N SER A 9 5.66 0.87 -8.47
CA SER A 9 4.59 1.52 -9.24
C SER A 9 4.80 3.05 -9.45
N PHE A 10 5.62 3.69 -8.63
CA PHE A 10 5.98 5.11 -8.76
C PHE A 10 7.14 5.41 -9.74
N GLY A 11 7.98 4.42 -10.06
CA GLY A 11 9.13 4.56 -10.97
C GLY A 11 8.80 4.37 -12.45
N GLY A 12 7.52 4.13 -12.78
CA GLY A 12 7.11 3.76 -14.13
C GLY A 12 7.47 2.32 -14.51
N GLY A 13 7.81 1.49 -13.51
CA GLY A 13 8.10 0.08 -13.70
C GLY A 13 6.84 -0.75 -13.96
N LEU A 14 7.02 -1.82 -14.72
CA LEU A 14 5.99 -2.81 -15.07
C LEU A 14 5.72 -3.79 -13.91
N LYS A 15 5.97 -3.38 -12.66
CA LYS A 15 5.78 -4.26 -11.50
C LYS A 15 4.29 -4.42 -11.25
N TYR A 16 3.84 -5.67 -11.19
CA TYR A 16 2.49 -6.03 -10.77
C TYR A 16 2.18 -5.34 -9.43
N SER A 17 1.15 -4.50 -9.40
CA SER A 17 0.67 -3.96 -8.13
C SER A 17 -0.02 -5.08 -7.36
N TYR A 18 0.34 -5.27 -6.08
CA TYR A 18 -0.38 -6.15 -5.16
C TYR A 18 -1.71 -5.55 -4.67
N GLY A 19 -2.18 -4.48 -5.33
CA GLY A 19 -3.47 -3.86 -5.05
C GLY A 19 -4.60 -4.80 -5.42
N HIS A 20 -5.59 -4.90 -4.54
CA HIS A 20 -6.79 -5.69 -4.78
C HIS A 20 -7.90 -4.76 -5.25
N CYS A 21 -8.58 -5.13 -6.33
CA CYS A 21 -9.68 -4.35 -6.86
C CYS A 21 -10.99 -5.12 -6.71
N LEU A 22 -12.05 -4.41 -6.36
CA LEU A 22 -13.39 -4.97 -6.23
C LEU A 22 -14.43 -3.92 -6.63
N TYR A 23 -15.57 -4.38 -7.13
CA TYR A 23 -16.72 -3.53 -7.36
C TYR A 23 -17.51 -3.33 -6.07
N VAL A 24 -17.92 -2.08 -5.82
CA VAL A 24 -18.69 -1.68 -4.65
C VAL A 24 -19.87 -0.81 -5.06
N PHE A 25 -20.88 -0.81 -4.19
CA PHE A 25 -21.88 0.25 -4.13
C PHE A 25 -21.64 1.03 -2.84
N ASP A 26 -21.33 2.31 -2.97
CA ASP A 26 -21.29 3.20 -1.81
C ASP A 26 -22.72 3.41 -1.31
N LEU A 27 -23.01 2.96 -0.08
CA LEU A 27 -24.36 3.09 0.49
C LEU A 27 -24.74 4.54 0.78
N GLY A 28 -23.76 5.43 1.02
CA GLY A 28 -23.99 6.87 1.21
C GLY A 28 -24.20 7.61 -0.11
N GLU A 29 -23.66 7.10 -1.22
CA GLU A 29 -23.75 7.71 -2.55
C GLU A 29 -24.27 6.75 -3.63
N ARG A 30 -25.25 5.92 -3.26
CA ARG A 30 -25.75 4.79 -4.07
C ARG A 30 -26.18 5.16 -5.50
N ALA A 31 -26.62 6.41 -5.69
CA ALA A 31 -26.98 6.97 -7.00
C ALA A 31 -25.80 7.08 -7.99
N LYS A 32 -24.54 7.04 -7.52
CA LYS A 32 -23.35 7.03 -8.39
C LYS A 32 -23.12 5.69 -9.10
N GLY A 33 -23.89 4.65 -8.75
CA GLY A 33 -23.81 3.35 -9.37
C GLY A 33 -22.58 2.54 -8.94
N VAL A 34 -22.19 1.57 -9.77
CA VAL A 34 -21.07 0.67 -9.49
C VAL A 34 -19.76 1.45 -9.50
N GLN A 35 -18.97 1.31 -8.45
CA GLN A 35 -17.65 1.93 -8.34
C GLN A 35 -16.58 0.85 -8.18
N MET A 36 -15.35 1.14 -8.62
CA MET A 36 -14.20 0.28 -8.38
C MET A 36 -13.44 0.79 -7.16
N MET A 37 -13.33 -0.05 -6.14
CA MET A 37 -12.50 0.20 -4.97
C MET A 37 -11.17 -0.56 -5.12
N THR A 38 -10.06 0.15 -4.94
CA THR A 38 -8.72 -0.43 -4.86
C THR A 38 -8.24 -0.40 -3.42
N LEU A 39 -7.86 -1.56 -2.90
CA LEU A 39 -7.31 -1.74 -1.57
C LEU A 39 -5.82 -2.10 -1.67
N SER A 40 -5.04 -1.61 -0.71
CA SER A 40 -3.69 -2.15 -0.50
C SER A 40 -3.77 -3.61 -0.04
N HIS A 41 -2.64 -4.33 -0.11
CA HIS A 41 -2.60 -5.72 0.36
C HIS A 41 -3.00 -5.84 1.84
N ALA A 42 -2.55 -4.92 2.70
CA ALA A 42 -2.88 -4.91 4.11
C ALA A 42 -4.38 -4.66 4.36
N GLN A 43 -4.97 -3.69 3.64
CA GLN A 43 -6.41 -3.39 3.73
C GLN A 43 -7.26 -4.58 3.26
N PHE A 44 -6.86 -5.23 2.17
CA PHE A 44 -7.54 -6.43 1.70
C PHE A 44 -7.45 -7.56 2.72
N LYS A 45 -6.27 -7.79 3.31
CA LYS A 45 -6.06 -8.82 4.32
C LYS A 45 -6.94 -8.60 5.55
N ASP A 46 -7.01 -7.36 6.07
CA ASP A 46 -7.89 -7.01 7.20
C ASP A 46 -9.37 -7.27 6.88
N LEU A 47 -9.84 -6.86 5.69
CA LEU A 47 -11.19 -7.16 5.21
C LEU A 47 -11.45 -8.67 5.10
N ASP A 48 -10.50 -9.41 4.52
CA ASP A 48 -10.62 -10.84 4.27
C ASP A 48 -10.67 -11.64 5.57
N GLU A 49 -9.83 -11.30 6.55
CA GLU A 49 -9.82 -11.90 7.88
C GLU A 49 -11.14 -11.65 8.64
N ARG A 50 -11.65 -10.41 8.62
CA ARG A 50 -12.95 -10.07 9.25
C ARG A 50 -14.11 -10.81 8.59
N LYS A 51 -14.13 -10.86 7.25
CA LYS A 51 -15.10 -11.64 6.48
C LYS A 51 -15.04 -13.11 6.85
N PHE A 52 -13.87 -13.74 6.84
CA PHE A 52 -13.74 -15.17 7.14
C PHE A 52 -14.13 -15.50 8.58
N LYS A 53 -13.75 -14.65 9.55
CA LYS A 53 -14.14 -14.79 10.95
C LYS A 53 -15.65 -14.75 11.13
N LEU A 54 -16.34 -13.81 10.48
CA LEU A 54 -17.80 -13.73 10.50
C LEU A 54 -18.45 -14.91 9.77
N TRP A 55 -17.97 -15.24 8.57
CA TRP A 55 -18.55 -16.28 7.73
C TRP A 55 -18.46 -17.66 8.39
N SER A 56 -17.31 -17.97 9.01
CA SER A 56 -17.11 -19.22 9.75
C SER A 56 -18.13 -19.40 10.87
N LYS A 57 -18.45 -18.32 11.62
CA LYS A 57 -19.49 -18.33 12.67
C LYS A 57 -20.90 -18.57 12.09
N LYS A 58 -21.20 -18.01 10.92
CA LYS A 58 -22.51 -18.18 10.26
C LYS A 58 -22.65 -19.58 9.64
N LEU A 59 -21.58 -20.09 9.03
CA LEU A 59 -21.52 -21.43 8.43
C LEU A 59 -21.72 -22.54 9.45
N ALA A 60 -21.21 -22.37 10.68
CA ALA A 60 -21.44 -23.31 11.78
C ALA A 60 -22.93 -23.48 12.13
N LYS A 61 -23.76 -22.47 11.87
CA LYS A 61 -25.22 -22.51 12.11
C LYS A 61 -26.00 -22.92 10.85
N ASN A 62 -25.55 -22.47 9.68
CA ASN A 62 -26.13 -22.79 8.40
C ASN A 62 -25.00 -23.08 7.39
N PRO A 63 -24.72 -24.35 7.04
CA PRO A 63 -23.65 -24.70 6.11
C PRO A 63 -23.79 -24.09 4.70
N SER A 64 -24.99 -23.64 4.34
CA SER A 64 -25.27 -22.96 3.06
C SER A 64 -25.32 -21.43 3.19
N TYR A 65 -24.86 -20.87 4.32
CA TYR A 65 -24.88 -19.43 4.52
C TYR A 65 -24.00 -18.74 3.45
N PRO A 66 -24.52 -17.76 2.70
CA PRO A 66 -23.79 -17.10 1.63
C PRO A 66 -22.67 -16.20 2.20
N CYS A 67 -21.79 -15.70 1.33
CA CYS A 67 -20.71 -14.83 1.76
C CYS A 67 -21.27 -13.55 2.40
N PRO A 68 -20.85 -13.17 3.63
CA PRO A 68 -21.51 -12.14 4.41
C PRO A 68 -21.28 -10.71 3.90
N ILE A 69 -20.42 -10.48 2.91
CA ILE A 69 -20.15 -9.13 2.38
C ILE A 69 -20.30 -9.02 0.86
N SER A 70 -20.47 -10.14 0.15
CA SER A 70 -20.56 -10.16 -1.31
C SER A 70 -21.78 -10.94 -1.84
N SER A 71 -22.62 -11.48 -0.95
CA SER A 71 -23.92 -11.99 -1.32
C SER A 71 -24.79 -10.88 -1.90
N VAL A 72 -25.43 -11.13 -3.04
CA VAL A 72 -26.34 -10.14 -3.66
C VAL A 72 -27.65 -9.95 -2.88
N TYR A 73 -27.98 -10.88 -1.98
CA TYR A 73 -29.22 -10.84 -1.18
C TYR A 73 -28.99 -10.68 0.32
N ASP A 74 -27.88 -11.22 0.85
CA ASP A 74 -27.67 -11.39 2.29
C ASP A 74 -26.30 -10.84 2.75
N ALA A 75 -25.80 -9.80 2.10
CA ALA A 75 -24.58 -9.13 2.51
C ALA A 75 -24.84 -8.03 3.55
N TYR A 76 -23.98 -7.98 4.57
CA TYR A 76 -23.91 -6.90 5.53
C TYR A 76 -23.08 -5.74 4.97
N PRO A 77 -23.40 -4.49 5.33
CA PRO A 77 -22.57 -3.34 5.02
C PRO A 77 -21.15 -3.51 5.54
N VAL A 78 -20.18 -3.07 4.73
CA VAL A 78 -18.79 -2.91 5.14
C VAL A 78 -18.57 -1.44 5.43
N GLU A 79 -18.13 -1.11 6.64
CA GLU A 79 -17.85 0.27 7.03
C GLU A 79 -16.36 0.53 6.94
N ILE A 80 -15.98 1.68 6.41
CA ILE A 80 -14.58 2.09 6.32
C ILE A 80 -14.45 3.42 7.05
N GLU A 81 -13.92 3.38 8.26
CA GLU A 81 -13.69 4.56 9.07
C GLU A 81 -12.28 5.11 8.82
N LYS A 82 -12.21 6.37 8.41
CA LYS A 82 -10.96 7.11 8.39
C LYS A 82 -10.65 7.60 9.81
N ARG A 83 -9.64 7.03 10.45
CA ARG A 83 -9.13 7.48 11.75
C ARG A 83 -7.82 8.25 11.59
N LYS A 84 -7.61 9.23 12.46
CA LYS A 84 -6.32 9.90 12.61
C LYS A 84 -5.64 9.35 13.85
N ASN A 85 -4.51 8.68 13.67
CA ASN A 85 -3.65 8.28 14.76
C ASN A 85 -2.38 9.15 14.70
N GLY A 86 -2.42 10.29 15.39
CA GLY A 86 -1.42 11.35 15.20
C GLY A 86 -1.47 11.94 13.78
N ALA A 87 -0.32 11.94 13.08
CA ALA A 87 -0.21 12.38 11.68
C ALA A 87 -0.67 11.32 10.65
N LYS A 88 -0.75 10.04 11.05
CA LYS A 88 -1.12 8.94 10.15
C LYS A 88 -2.63 8.88 9.94
N THR A 89 -3.04 8.79 8.68
CA THR A 89 -4.39 8.39 8.31
C THR A 89 -4.47 6.87 8.30
N GLU A 90 -5.31 6.31 9.14
CA GLU A 90 -5.63 4.88 9.18
C GLU A 90 -7.05 4.65 8.65
N TYR A 91 -7.24 3.52 7.97
CA TYR A 91 -8.56 3.08 7.52
C TYR A 91 -8.92 1.81 8.27
N VAL A 92 -9.90 1.91 9.15
CA VAL A 92 -10.41 0.77 9.92
C VAL A 92 -11.60 0.20 9.19
N ILE A 93 -11.53 -1.09 8.83
CA ILE A 93 -12.60 -1.78 8.11
C ILE A 93 -13.46 -2.54 9.13
N SER A 94 -14.78 -2.35 9.13
CA SER A 94 -15.72 -3.09 9.97
C SER A 94 -16.75 -3.80 9.07
N ILE A 95 -17.47 -4.78 9.63
CA ILE A 95 -18.66 -5.35 8.99
C ILE A 95 -19.81 -5.14 9.96
N ASP A 96 -20.81 -4.35 9.57
CA ASP A 96 -22.00 -4.10 10.38
C ASP A 96 -22.92 -5.33 10.32
N ASN A 97 -22.63 -6.30 11.17
CA ASN A 97 -23.41 -7.52 11.30
C ASN A 97 -24.52 -7.41 12.37
N GLU A 98 -24.74 -6.21 12.93
CA GLU A 98 -25.83 -5.90 13.85
C GLU A 98 -27.07 -5.44 13.08
N SER A 99 -26.87 -4.68 12.01
CA SER A 99 -27.93 -4.29 11.08
C SER A 99 -28.41 -5.45 10.20
N GLU A 100 -29.57 -5.24 9.56
CA GLU A 100 -30.09 -6.17 8.57
C GLU A 100 -29.22 -6.17 7.29
N PRO A 101 -29.11 -7.31 6.59
CA PRO A 101 -28.44 -7.37 5.29
C PRO A 101 -29.08 -6.41 4.28
N VAL A 102 -28.25 -5.87 3.39
CA VAL A 102 -28.67 -4.91 2.36
C VAL A 102 -28.61 -5.59 0.99
N PRO A 103 -29.76 -6.03 0.43
CA PRO A 103 -29.78 -6.64 -0.88
C PRO A 103 -29.52 -5.60 -2.00
N LEU A 104 -29.00 -6.07 -3.12
CA LEU A 104 -28.95 -5.30 -4.35
C LEU A 104 -30.35 -5.24 -4.99
N THR A 105 -30.70 -4.08 -5.52
CA THR A 105 -31.88 -3.94 -6.38
C THR A 105 -31.66 -4.63 -7.72
N LYS A 106 -32.73 -4.84 -8.48
CA LYS A 106 -32.63 -5.47 -9.81
C LYS A 106 -31.82 -4.61 -10.78
N GLU A 107 -31.97 -3.30 -10.68
CA GLU A 107 -31.26 -2.30 -11.46
C GLU A 107 -29.75 -2.34 -11.16
N GLU A 108 -29.39 -2.39 -9.88
CA GLU A 108 -27.99 -2.50 -9.44
C GLU A 108 -27.35 -3.82 -9.82
N LEU A 109 -28.06 -4.93 -9.67
CA LEU A 109 -27.58 -6.23 -10.12
C LEU A 109 -27.35 -6.22 -11.64
N THR A 110 -28.25 -5.60 -12.40
CA THR A 110 -28.10 -5.46 -13.86
C THR A 110 -26.87 -4.61 -14.20
N ALA A 111 -26.65 -3.51 -13.47
CA ALA A 111 -25.48 -2.66 -13.65
C ALA A 111 -24.17 -3.40 -13.33
N LEU A 112 -24.14 -4.17 -12.23
CA LEU A 112 -22.97 -4.98 -11.84
C LEU A 112 -22.67 -6.06 -12.87
N MET A 113 -23.70 -6.76 -13.38
CA MET A 113 -23.54 -7.79 -14.41
C MET A 113 -23.10 -7.22 -15.77
N GLY A 114 -23.41 -5.94 -16.03
CA GLY A 114 -22.96 -5.22 -17.22
C GLY A 114 -21.60 -4.52 -17.06
N ALA A 115 -21.01 -4.50 -15.86
CA ALA A 115 -19.72 -3.87 -15.62
C ALA A 115 -18.59 -4.65 -16.32
N PRO A 116 -17.57 -3.97 -16.87
CA PRO A 116 -16.41 -4.64 -17.46
C PRO A 116 -15.71 -5.54 -16.45
N ARG A 117 -14.99 -6.57 -16.90
CA ARG A 117 -14.25 -7.40 -15.93
C ARG A 117 -13.09 -6.59 -15.38
N ILE A 118 -12.85 -6.69 -14.08
CA ILE A 118 -11.75 -5.95 -13.42
C ILE A 118 -10.40 -6.14 -14.15
N PRO A 119 -9.98 -7.35 -14.56
CA PRO A 119 -8.76 -7.54 -15.36
C PRO A 119 -8.70 -6.70 -16.64
N GLU A 120 -9.83 -6.48 -17.32
CA GLU A 120 -9.90 -5.68 -18.55
C GLU A 120 -9.68 -4.18 -18.27
N ILE A 121 -9.94 -3.74 -17.04
CA ILE A 121 -9.74 -2.36 -16.59
C ILE A 121 -8.30 -2.17 -16.08
N ILE A 122 -7.82 -3.07 -15.23
CA ILE A 122 -6.54 -2.90 -14.52
C ILE A 122 -5.33 -3.35 -15.34
N TYR A 123 -5.49 -4.33 -16.23
CA TYR A 123 -4.42 -4.84 -17.10
C TYR A 123 -4.55 -4.31 -18.51
N ARG A 124 -4.80 -3.01 -18.63
CA ARG A 124 -4.89 -2.33 -19.91
C ARG A 124 -3.50 -1.98 -20.41
N TYR A 125 -3.17 -2.44 -21.61
CA TYR A 125 -2.00 -1.95 -22.34
C TYR A 125 -2.30 -0.53 -22.82
N THR A 126 -1.35 0.38 -22.61
CA THR A 126 -1.53 1.82 -22.83
C THR A 126 -0.44 2.37 -23.74
N ARG A 127 -0.61 3.59 -24.24
CA ARG A 127 0.39 4.30 -25.03
C ARG A 127 1.69 4.50 -24.25
N TYR A 128 1.60 4.71 -22.94
CA TYR A 128 2.77 4.66 -22.06
C TYR A 128 3.52 3.32 -22.15
N HIS A 129 2.82 2.18 -22.07
CA HIS A 129 3.45 0.87 -22.16
C HIS A 129 4.09 0.62 -23.53
N LEU A 130 3.43 1.05 -24.62
CA LEU A 130 3.97 0.98 -25.98
C LEU A 130 5.27 1.80 -26.08
N GLY A 131 5.24 3.06 -25.63
CA GLY A 131 6.42 3.92 -25.63
C GLY A 131 7.59 3.34 -24.82
N ALA A 132 7.31 2.79 -23.64
CA ALA A 132 8.31 2.11 -22.81
C ALA A 132 8.94 0.90 -23.54
N THR A 133 8.11 0.11 -24.22
CA THR A 133 8.54 -1.08 -24.98
C THR A 133 9.42 -0.68 -26.16
N VAL A 134 9.03 0.35 -26.91
CA VAL A 134 9.80 0.87 -28.05
C VAL A 134 11.17 1.38 -27.59
N GLU A 135 11.23 2.14 -26.50
CA GLU A 135 12.50 2.63 -25.96
C GLU A 135 13.39 1.51 -25.41
N PHE A 136 12.81 0.48 -24.81
CA PHE A 136 13.54 -0.73 -24.41
C PHE A 136 14.18 -1.42 -25.63
N LEU A 137 13.42 -1.64 -26.70
CA LEU A 137 13.91 -2.32 -27.90
C LEU A 137 14.99 -1.51 -28.64
N LYS A 138 14.88 -0.17 -28.69
CA LYS A 138 15.95 0.69 -29.24
C LYS A 138 17.27 0.55 -28.48
N GLN A 139 17.20 0.33 -27.16
CA GLN A 139 18.41 0.07 -26.38
C GLN A 139 18.96 -1.33 -26.65
N CYS A 140 18.11 -2.34 -26.86
CA CYS A 140 18.56 -3.66 -27.31
C CYS A 140 19.32 -3.59 -28.63
N ASP A 141 18.83 -2.81 -29.60
CA ASP A 141 19.55 -2.54 -30.84
C ASP A 141 20.97 -2.01 -30.57
N GLY A 142 21.11 -1.00 -29.71
CA GLY A 142 22.41 -0.46 -29.31
C GLY A 142 23.32 -1.49 -28.62
N ILE A 143 22.77 -2.31 -27.72
CA ILE A 143 23.53 -3.34 -26.97
C ILE A 143 24.06 -4.43 -27.90
N TYR A 144 23.24 -4.87 -28.85
CA TYR A 144 23.58 -5.99 -29.74
C TYR A 144 24.17 -5.53 -31.08
N GLY A 145 24.35 -4.22 -31.29
CA GLY A 145 24.84 -3.66 -32.55
C GLY A 145 23.89 -3.91 -33.72
N MET A 146 22.59 -3.96 -33.46
CA MET A 146 21.53 -4.11 -34.45
C MET A 146 20.85 -2.76 -34.71
N SER A 147 20.04 -2.70 -35.76
CA SER A 147 19.26 -1.51 -36.12
C SER A 147 17.84 -1.91 -36.54
N LEU A 148 17.25 -2.89 -35.85
CA LEU A 148 15.93 -3.44 -36.17
C LEU A 148 14.84 -2.37 -36.02
N MET A 149 14.94 -1.52 -34.99
CA MET A 149 13.99 -0.45 -34.68
C MET A 149 14.03 0.70 -35.70
N GLU A 150 15.09 0.80 -36.50
CA GLU A 150 15.20 1.80 -37.58
C GLU A 150 14.55 1.33 -38.88
N THR A 151 14.24 0.04 -39.01
CA THR A 151 13.62 -0.53 -40.21
C THR A 151 12.20 0.00 -40.43
N ASP A 152 11.81 0.14 -41.70
CA ASP A 152 10.45 0.58 -42.05
C ASP A 152 9.39 -0.44 -41.64
N GLU A 153 9.75 -1.73 -41.60
CA GLU A 153 8.89 -2.81 -41.12
C GLU A 153 8.56 -2.61 -39.63
N MET A 154 9.57 -2.38 -38.79
CA MET A 154 9.34 -2.17 -37.35
C MET A 154 8.56 -0.88 -37.07
N LYS A 155 8.84 0.21 -37.79
CA LYS A 155 8.05 1.45 -37.69
C LYS A 155 6.58 1.21 -38.04
N THR A 156 6.31 0.46 -39.11
CA THR A 156 4.93 0.10 -39.52
C THR A 156 4.22 -0.72 -38.44
N VAL A 157 4.92 -1.66 -37.80
CA VAL A 157 4.38 -2.46 -36.69
C VAL A 157 4.03 -1.57 -35.49
N ILE A 158 4.91 -0.64 -35.12
CA ILE A 158 4.67 0.30 -34.01
C ILE A 158 3.44 1.17 -34.29
N ASP A 159 3.35 1.74 -35.50
CA ASP A 159 2.21 2.59 -35.90
C ASP A 159 0.90 1.79 -35.92
N THR A 160 0.94 0.53 -36.35
CA THR A 160 -0.23 -0.36 -36.33
C THR A 160 -0.68 -0.61 -34.89
N LEU A 161 0.25 -0.94 -33.99
CA LEU A 161 -0.06 -1.17 -32.57
C LEU A 161 -0.59 0.09 -31.88
N ASP A 162 -0.01 1.26 -32.17
CA ASP A 162 -0.45 2.55 -31.64
C ASP A 162 -1.88 2.92 -32.09
N GLY A 163 -2.24 2.55 -33.33
CA GLY A 163 -3.57 2.75 -33.89
C GLY A 163 -4.67 1.89 -33.25
N GLU A 164 -4.32 0.73 -32.71
CA GLU A 164 -5.23 -0.17 -31.99
C GLU A 164 -5.46 0.28 -30.53
N LEU A 165 -4.63 1.19 -30.00
CA LEU A 165 -4.80 1.70 -28.64
C LEU A 165 -5.95 2.72 -28.58
N PRO A 166 -6.75 2.74 -27.50
CA PRO A 166 -7.90 3.63 -27.44
C PRO A 166 -7.49 5.11 -27.52
N LYS A 167 -8.31 5.91 -28.20
CA LYS A 167 -7.99 7.30 -28.55
C LYS A 167 -7.97 8.24 -27.34
N GLU A 168 -8.68 7.86 -26.29
CA GLU A 168 -8.79 8.60 -25.03
C GLU A 168 -7.55 8.40 -24.15
N ASP A 169 -6.71 7.40 -24.46
CA ASP A 169 -5.43 7.22 -23.80
C ASP A 169 -4.45 8.31 -24.27
N THR A 170 -4.14 9.24 -23.36
CA THR A 170 -3.19 10.33 -23.59
C THR A 170 -1.86 10.11 -22.87
N SER A 171 -1.66 8.93 -22.29
CA SER A 171 -0.44 8.59 -21.58
C SER A 171 0.76 8.53 -22.53
N ALA A 172 1.91 9.02 -22.08
CA ALA A 172 3.13 9.01 -22.88
C ALA A 172 4.32 8.61 -22.01
N PHE A 173 5.17 7.74 -22.56
CA PHE A 173 6.42 7.35 -21.89
C PHE A 173 7.44 8.48 -21.97
N SER A 174 8.12 8.76 -20.85
CA SER A 174 9.20 9.74 -20.76
C SER A 174 10.27 9.27 -19.78
N PHE A 175 11.54 9.58 -20.08
CA PHE A 175 12.66 9.32 -19.17
C PHE A 175 12.75 10.34 -18.02
N ASP A 176 12.06 11.48 -18.14
CA ASP A 176 12.06 12.54 -17.14
C ASP A 176 11.05 12.26 -16.03
N ARG A 177 11.56 11.99 -14.82
CA ARG A 177 10.78 11.81 -13.58
C ARG A 177 9.93 13.04 -13.16
N ARG A 178 9.99 14.15 -13.91
CA ARG A 178 9.28 15.40 -13.59
C ARG A 178 7.91 15.54 -14.24
N THR A 179 7.59 14.74 -15.26
CA THR A 179 6.25 14.73 -15.87
C THR A 179 5.40 13.61 -15.31
N LYS A 180 5.23 13.57 -13.98
CA LYS A 180 4.16 12.79 -13.34
C LYS A 180 2.89 13.65 -13.30
N ASP A 181 2.36 13.98 -14.47
CA ASP A 181 0.98 14.42 -14.60
C ASP A 181 0.09 13.16 -14.60
N ASN A 182 -0.02 12.53 -13.42
CA ASN A 182 -1.19 11.72 -13.10
C ASN A 182 -2.04 12.53 -12.12
N ARG A 183 -2.50 13.68 -12.59
CA ARG A 183 -3.60 14.42 -11.98
C ARG A 183 -4.90 13.75 -12.39
N GLU A 184 -5.21 12.61 -11.81
CA GLU A 184 -6.60 12.30 -11.50
C GLU A 184 -6.68 11.27 -10.36
N ASN A 185 -7.35 11.71 -9.30
CA ASN A 185 -7.71 11.02 -8.06
C ASN A 185 -6.64 10.85 -6.98
N GLY A 186 -6.51 11.88 -6.14
CA GLY A 186 -5.98 11.76 -4.78
C GLY A 186 -5.42 13.07 -4.23
N ARG A 187 -6.27 13.88 -3.60
CA ARG A 187 -5.85 15.08 -2.86
C ARG A 187 -4.90 14.72 -1.70
N GLU A 188 -3.87 15.57 -1.57
CA GLU A 188 -3.10 15.95 -0.37
C GLU A 188 -2.13 14.92 0.27
N GLY A 189 -0.82 15.16 0.07
CA GLY A 189 0.27 14.55 0.85
C GLY A 189 1.45 14.07 0.01
N GLY A 190 2.18 14.97 -0.67
CA GLY A 190 3.37 14.64 -1.44
C GLY A 190 4.62 14.42 -0.58
N GLY A 191 4.56 13.49 0.37
CA GLY A 191 5.66 13.10 1.25
C GLY A 191 6.24 11.73 0.89
N ILE A 192 7.51 11.50 1.22
CA ILE A 192 8.14 10.16 1.18
C ILE A 192 7.42 9.30 2.22
N SER A 193 7.06 8.05 1.92
CA SER A 193 6.42 7.14 2.89
C SER A 193 7.44 6.27 3.62
N LEU A 194 7.09 5.69 4.78
CA LEU A 194 7.97 4.75 5.49
C LEU A 194 8.34 3.54 4.63
N ASP A 195 7.39 3.03 3.85
CA ASP A 195 7.61 1.92 2.92
C ASP A 195 8.68 2.27 1.87
N ASP A 196 8.70 3.53 1.38
CA ASP A 196 9.73 4.01 0.45
C ASP A 196 11.13 4.04 1.10
N LEU A 197 11.22 4.29 2.41
CA LEU A 197 12.49 4.31 3.14
C LEU A 197 13.04 2.90 3.39
N PHE A 198 12.16 1.93 3.73
CA PHE A 198 12.55 0.53 3.86
C PHE A 198 12.97 -0.08 2.51
N GLU A 199 12.26 0.23 1.41
CA GLU A 199 12.65 -0.26 0.08
C GLU A 199 14.04 0.26 -0.32
N ARG A 200 14.36 1.52 -0.01
CA ARG A 200 15.70 2.08 -0.24
C ARG A 200 16.76 1.48 0.68
N TYR A 201 16.44 1.16 1.93
CA TYR A 201 17.36 0.46 2.82
C TYR A 201 17.69 -0.95 2.29
N ASP A 202 16.69 -1.70 1.87
CA ASP A 202 16.86 -3.04 1.30
C ASP A 202 17.68 -3.01 0.00
N GLU A 203 17.53 -1.96 -0.81
CA GLU A 203 18.34 -1.73 -2.01
C GLU A 203 19.82 -1.49 -1.67
N LEU A 204 20.11 -0.67 -0.63
CA LEU A 204 21.47 -0.48 -0.13
C LEU A 204 22.08 -1.79 0.40
N GLN A 205 21.31 -2.59 1.13
CA GLN A 205 21.79 -3.89 1.64
C GLN A 205 22.10 -4.87 0.51
N ARG A 206 21.28 -4.91 -0.57
CA ARG A 206 21.55 -5.75 -1.75
C ARG A 206 22.81 -5.34 -2.51
N GLN A 207 23.17 -4.07 -2.46
CA GLN A 207 24.38 -3.53 -3.07
C GLN A 207 25.58 -3.56 -2.11
N GLU A 208 25.43 -4.12 -0.90
CA GLU A 208 26.42 -4.14 0.18
C GLU A 208 26.92 -2.73 0.58
N LEU A 209 26.10 -1.71 0.35
CA LEU A 209 26.39 -0.32 0.70
C LEU A 209 25.98 -0.05 2.14
N GLY A 210 26.97 0.27 2.98
CA GLY A 210 26.75 0.58 4.39
C GLY A 210 26.35 2.03 4.67
N ASP A 211 25.92 2.31 5.88
CA ASP A 211 25.40 3.63 6.30
C ASP A 211 26.37 4.81 6.09
N LYS A 212 27.67 4.55 5.96
CA LYS A 212 28.71 5.58 5.76
C LYS A 212 28.96 5.94 4.29
N THR A 213 28.32 5.22 3.36
CA THR A 213 28.37 5.51 1.92
C THR A 213 27.56 6.77 1.61
N GLU A 214 27.76 7.35 0.42
CA GLU A 214 27.03 8.55 0.00
C GLU A 214 25.53 8.26 -0.04
N GLU A 215 25.15 7.13 -0.62
CA GLU A 215 23.79 6.63 -0.73
C GLU A 215 23.19 6.27 0.65
N GLY A 216 24.02 5.75 1.56
CA GLY A 216 23.66 5.54 2.97
C GLY A 216 23.40 6.84 3.74
N GLN A 217 24.14 7.92 3.44
CA GLN A 217 23.90 9.24 4.03
C GLN A 217 22.70 9.94 3.39
N GLU A 218 22.43 9.72 2.10
CA GLU A 218 21.20 10.17 1.43
C GLU A 218 19.98 9.50 2.06
N LEU A 219 20.00 8.19 2.27
CA LEU A 219 18.95 7.48 3.00
C LEU A 219 18.75 8.06 4.39
N ARG A 220 19.84 8.34 5.11
CA ARG A 220 19.78 8.97 6.43
C ARG A 220 19.14 10.36 6.39
N ALA A 221 19.38 11.15 5.34
CA ALA A 221 18.77 12.46 5.15
C ALA A 221 17.26 12.33 4.85
N MET A 222 16.85 11.34 4.05
CA MET A 222 15.44 11.05 3.79
C MET A 222 14.71 10.56 5.05
N ILE A 223 15.35 9.71 5.86
CA ILE A 223 14.85 9.28 7.17
C ILE A 223 14.62 10.49 8.10
N ARG A 224 15.56 11.44 8.15
CA ARG A 224 15.39 12.68 8.92
C ARG A 224 14.22 13.52 8.41
N GLY A 225 14.13 13.68 7.10
CA GLY A 225 13.02 14.42 6.47
C GLY A 225 11.67 13.78 6.77
N TYR A 226 11.60 12.45 6.79
CA TYR A 226 10.40 11.70 7.16
C TYR A 226 10.04 11.88 8.64
N ILE A 227 11.02 11.77 9.55
CA ILE A 227 10.82 12.02 10.99
C ILE A 227 10.24 13.43 11.22
N GLU A 228 10.77 14.44 10.52
CA GLU A 228 10.31 15.83 10.63
C GLU A 228 8.93 16.03 9.99
N GLN A 229 8.69 15.43 8.82
CA GLN A 229 7.40 15.48 8.12
C GLN A 229 6.28 14.85 8.96
N GLU A 230 6.54 13.70 9.58
CA GLU A 230 5.57 12.94 10.36
C GLU A 230 5.54 13.35 11.85
N GLY A 231 6.46 14.21 12.29
CA GLY A 231 6.53 14.72 13.66
C GLY A 231 6.88 13.65 14.71
N LEU A 232 7.72 12.68 14.37
CA LEU A 232 8.06 11.53 15.22
C LEU A 232 9.06 11.91 16.33
N SER A 233 8.96 11.24 17.49
CA SER A 233 9.88 11.41 18.64
C SER A 233 11.31 10.89 18.40
N VAL A 234 11.54 10.22 17.27
CA VAL A 234 12.76 9.45 17.01
C VAL A 234 13.98 10.36 16.88
N ARG A 235 14.95 10.19 17.78
CA ARG A 235 16.19 10.99 17.78
C ARG A 235 17.27 10.36 16.90
N VAL A 236 17.69 11.07 15.87
CA VAL A 236 18.81 10.65 15.02
C VAL A 236 20.16 10.98 15.67
N THR A 237 20.82 9.98 16.26
CA THR A 237 22.18 10.13 16.82
C THR A 237 23.26 9.80 15.79
N ARG A 238 24.56 9.92 16.10
CA ARG A 238 25.64 9.51 15.17
C ARG A 238 25.95 8.01 15.20
N SER A 239 25.53 7.32 16.26
CA SER A 239 25.79 5.89 16.48
C SER A 239 24.67 4.99 16.00
N THR A 240 23.45 5.51 15.83
CA THR A 240 22.29 4.73 15.37
C THR A 240 22.40 4.46 13.86
N SER A 241 22.34 3.19 13.47
CA SER A 241 22.32 2.78 12.07
C SER A 241 21.05 3.23 11.34
N ASN A 242 21.06 3.23 10.00
CA ASN A 242 19.85 3.53 9.24
C ASN A 242 18.77 2.48 9.48
N ARG A 243 19.14 1.20 9.69
CA ARG A 243 18.22 0.13 10.05
C ARG A 243 17.51 0.39 11.38
N GLU A 244 18.29 0.69 12.41
CA GLU A 244 17.75 0.96 13.75
C GLU A 244 16.86 2.21 13.73
N LEU A 245 17.17 3.23 12.92
CA LEU A 245 16.28 4.39 12.76
C LEU A 245 14.95 4.01 12.12
N LEU A 246 14.97 3.13 11.10
CA LEU A 246 13.75 2.65 10.45
C LEU A 246 12.93 1.77 11.39
N ASP A 247 13.56 0.87 12.12
CA ASP A 247 12.89 0.01 13.11
C ASP A 247 12.33 0.84 14.28
N LEU A 248 13.02 1.91 14.71
CA LEU A 248 12.51 2.86 15.72
C LEU A 248 11.33 3.68 15.19
N ILE A 249 11.37 4.10 13.92
CA ILE A 249 10.25 4.77 13.27
C ILE A 249 9.06 3.82 13.15
N GLU A 250 9.28 2.57 12.76
CA GLU A 250 8.25 1.54 12.67
C GLU A 250 7.63 1.28 14.06
N SER A 251 8.46 1.10 15.09
CA SER A 251 7.99 0.92 16.47
C SER A 251 7.22 2.13 17.01
N GLU A 252 7.67 3.35 16.73
CA GLU A 252 6.97 4.57 17.12
C GLU A 252 5.62 4.68 16.37
N MET A 253 5.57 4.22 15.12
CA MET A 253 4.36 4.22 14.27
C MET A 253 3.37 3.09 14.59
N GLU A 254 3.84 1.96 15.13
CA GLU A 254 2.99 0.87 15.63
C GLU A 254 2.33 1.23 16.98
N GLY A 255 2.89 2.19 17.72
CA GLY A 255 2.47 2.53 19.08
C GLY A 255 2.86 1.44 20.10
N PRO A 256 2.60 1.67 21.40
CA PRO A 256 2.98 0.72 22.44
C PRO A 256 2.28 -0.63 22.22
N LYS A 257 3.08 -1.69 22.07
CA LYS A 257 2.60 -3.07 22.02
C LYS A 257 1.88 -3.37 23.34
N PRO A 258 0.71 -4.02 23.33
CA PRO A 258 0.08 -4.47 24.58
C PRO A 258 0.95 -5.58 25.16
N GLY A 259 1.84 -5.23 26.09
CA GLY A 259 2.76 -6.18 26.70
C GLY A 259 3.88 -5.58 27.56
N ASP A 260 4.31 -4.34 27.33
CA ASP A 260 5.31 -3.71 28.20
C ASP A 260 4.60 -2.87 29.27
N GLU A 261 4.33 -3.50 30.40
CA GLU A 261 4.23 -2.78 31.68
C GLU A 261 5.53 -1.96 31.83
N PRO A 262 5.46 -0.71 32.32
CA PRO A 262 6.67 0.02 32.65
C PRO A 262 7.41 -0.77 33.75
N GLU A 263 8.58 -1.32 33.43
CA GLU A 263 9.57 -1.64 34.45
C GLU A 263 9.82 -0.37 35.24
N ASP A 264 9.45 -0.42 36.52
CA ASP A 264 9.72 0.61 37.51
C ASP A 264 11.16 1.10 37.36
N ALA A 265 11.30 2.43 37.33
CA ALA A 265 12.57 3.10 37.52
C ALA A 265 13.28 2.50 38.75
N PRO A 266 14.61 2.31 38.73
CA PRO A 266 15.33 1.87 39.91
C PRO A 266 15.21 2.96 40.97
N GLY A 267 14.26 2.75 41.88
CA GLY A 267 14.10 3.51 43.11
C GLY A 267 15.38 3.40 43.92
N GLU A 268 15.79 4.56 44.41
CA GLU A 268 16.98 4.82 45.18
C GLU A 268 17.14 3.82 46.33
N GLU A 269 18.40 3.44 46.56
CA GLU A 269 18.85 2.75 47.76
C GLU A 269 18.36 3.53 49.00
N GLU A 270 17.37 3.00 49.70
CA GLU A 270 17.14 3.33 51.11
C GLU A 270 17.30 2.07 51.95
N GLU A 271 18.31 2.17 52.82
CA GLU A 271 18.78 1.20 53.79
C GLU A 271 17.61 0.67 54.65
N GLN A 272 17.57 -0.65 54.85
CA GLN A 272 16.84 -1.24 55.96
C GLN A 272 17.48 -0.82 57.29
N PRO A 273 16.67 -0.51 58.31
CA PRO A 273 17.04 -0.84 59.67
C PRO A 273 16.06 -1.85 60.28
N GLU A 274 16.66 -2.97 60.69
CA GLU A 274 16.42 -3.79 61.88
C GLU A 274 14.99 -4.27 62.23
N GLU A 275 14.86 -5.59 62.21
CA GLU A 275 13.85 -6.36 62.96
C GLU A 275 13.79 -5.92 64.43
N THR A 276 12.58 -5.67 64.92
CA THR A 276 12.28 -5.83 66.35
C THR A 276 11.06 -6.74 66.48
N GLU A 277 11.31 -8.02 66.73
CA GLU A 277 10.33 -8.90 67.37
C GLU A 277 10.19 -8.48 68.84
N GLU A 278 9.01 -8.00 69.25
CA GLU A 278 8.60 -8.19 70.64
C GLU A 278 7.09 -8.46 70.77
N ARG A 279 6.80 -9.75 70.92
CA ARG A 279 5.81 -10.40 71.80
C ARG A 279 4.34 -9.96 71.79
N ALA A 280 3.53 -10.95 71.44
CA ALA A 280 2.15 -11.12 71.86
C ALA A 280 1.96 -10.94 73.38
N GLY A 281 0.92 -10.19 73.73
CA GLY A 281 0.39 -10.15 75.09
C GLY A 281 -0.39 -11.42 75.44
N ARG A 282 0.00 -12.06 76.54
CA ARG A 282 -0.85 -12.49 77.66
C ARG A 282 -0.03 -13.19 78.72
#